data_AF-A0A136LPH3-F1
#
_entry.id   AF-A0A136LPH3-F1
#
_cell.length_a   1.000
_cell.length_b   1.000
_cell.length_c   1.000
_cell.angle_alpha   90.00
_cell.angle_beta   90.00
_cell.angle_gamma   90.00
#
_symmetry.space_group_name_H-M   'P 1'
#
loop_
_entity.id
_entity.type
_entity.pdbx_description
1 polymer ?
#
loop_
_entity_poly.entity_id
_entity_poly.type
_entity_poly.pdbx_seq_one_letter_code
_entity_poly.pdbx_strand_id
1 'polypeptide(L)'
;MGPQRKDEYVEQLQKIVKKGGSREQQLVEKLLINALIEARSCERFRLLWKEIGDAELSKFYYELMVSEAGHYKNFLKLAKTYMDPELVEKRWREILEQEAAILKNMEVRGDRMH
;
A
#
# COMPACT_ATOMS: atom_id res chain seq x y z
N MET A 1 -12.93 -10.15 -18.58
CA MET A 1 -12.38 -10.03 -17.21
C MET A 1 -12.60 -11.36 -16.51
N GLY A 2 -11.52 -12.04 -16.08
CA GLY A 2 -11.62 -13.30 -15.35
C GLY A 2 -12.05 -13.08 -13.88
N PRO A 3 -12.33 -14.16 -13.13
CA PRO A 3 -12.66 -14.04 -11.72
C PRO A 3 -11.55 -13.34 -10.95
N GLN A 4 -11.92 -12.41 -10.07
CA GLN A 4 -10.98 -11.71 -9.20
C GLN A 4 -10.34 -12.74 -8.28
N ARG A 5 -9.06 -13.02 -8.54
CA ARG A 5 -8.28 -13.97 -7.73
C ARG A 5 -7.87 -13.28 -6.44
N LYS A 6 -7.93 -14.03 -5.34
CA LYS A 6 -7.52 -13.58 -4.02
C LYS A 6 -6.06 -13.14 -4.03
N ASP A 7 -5.80 -12.07 -3.30
CA ASP A 7 -4.47 -11.53 -3.08
C ASP A 7 -4.11 -11.79 -1.61
N GLU A 8 -3.18 -12.71 -1.39
CA GLU A 8 -2.78 -13.14 -0.06
C GLU A 8 -2.17 -12.00 0.75
N TYR A 9 -1.43 -11.09 0.09
CA TYR A 9 -0.87 -9.91 0.75
C TYR A 9 -1.99 -9.02 1.29
N VAL A 10 -2.97 -8.70 0.44
CA VAL A 10 -4.13 -7.88 0.84
C VAL A 10 -4.92 -8.56 1.96
N GLU A 11 -5.11 -9.88 1.89
CA GLU A 11 -5.79 -10.63 2.95
C GLU A 11 -5.05 -10.57 4.29
N GLN A 12 -3.71 -10.61 4.29
CA GLN A 12 -2.91 -10.43 5.51
C GLN A 12 -3.01 -9.00 6.05
N LEU A 13 -2.99 -7.98 5.18
CA LEU A 13 -3.19 -6.59 5.60
C LEU A 13 -4.55 -6.36 6.27
N GLN A 14 -5.61 -7.01 5.78
CA GLN A 14 -6.93 -6.89 6.42
C GLN A 14 -6.96 -7.45 7.86
N LYS A 15 -6.04 -8.33 8.24
CA LYS A 15 -5.96 -8.88 9.61
C LYS A 15 -5.36 -7.90 10.61
N ILE A 16 -4.54 -6.96 10.15
CA ILE A 16 -3.86 -5.97 11.02
C ILE A 16 -4.66 -4.67 11.20
N VAL A 17 -5.77 -4.52 10.46
CA VAL A 17 -6.73 -3.42 10.61
C VAL A 17 -7.39 -3.47 11.98
N LYS A 18 -7.30 -2.37 12.74
CA LYS A 18 -7.99 -2.25 14.03
C LYS A 18 -9.49 -2.12 13.79
N LYS A 19 -10.28 -2.94 14.49
CA LYS A 19 -11.74 -2.94 14.43
C LYS A 19 -12.33 -2.23 15.65
N GLY A 20 -13.49 -1.60 15.50
CA GLY A 20 -14.18 -0.89 16.58
C GLY A 20 -13.79 0.59 16.71
N GLY A 21 -14.21 1.24 17.78
CA GLY A 21 -13.99 2.68 17.98
C GLY A 21 -14.95 3.54 17.15
N SER A 22 -14.56 4.79 16.89
CA SER A 22 -15.36 5.77 16.17
C SER A 22 -15.33 5.54 14.65
N ARG A 23 -16.29 6.17 13.95
CA ARG A 23 -16.34 6.17 12.48
C ARG A 23 -15.07 6.77 11.87
N GLU A 24 -14.50 7.81 12.49
CA GLU A 24 -13.26 8.45 12.03
C GLU A 24 -12.05 7.54 12.22
N GLN A 25 -11.96 6.82 13.35
CA GLN A 25 -10.90 5.83 13.57
C GLN A 25 -10.94 4.74 12.50
N GLN A 26 -12.13 4.24 12.17
CA GLN A 26 -12.30 3.23 11.11
C GLN A 26 -12.00 3.78 9.71
N LEU A 27 -12.29 5.06 9.46
CA LEU A 27 -11.90 5.72 8.21
C LEU A 27 -10.38 5.84 8.10
N VAL A 28 -9.71 6.28 9.17
CA VAL A 28 -8.25 6.40 9.21
C VAL A 28 -7.57 5.05 8.98
N GLU A 29 -8.04 3.96 9.59
CA GLU A 29 -7.49 2.62 9.31
C GLU A 29 -7.57 2.27 7.82
N LYS A 30 -8.70 2.55 7.15
CA LYS A 30 -8.84 2.29 5.71
C LYS A 30 -7.90 3.16 4.87
N LEU A 31 -7.76 4.45 5.23
CA LEU A 31 -6.85 5.37 4.54
C LEU A 31 -5.40 4.91 4.67
N LEU A 32 -4.99 4.44 5.85
CA LEU A 32 -3.64 3.94 6.07
C LEU A 32 -3.36 2.65 5.30
N ILE A 33 -4.30 1.70 5.25
CA ILE A 33 -4.13 0.49 4.43
C ILE A 33 -4.04 0.83 2.95
N ASN A 34 -4.88 1.74 2.44
CA ASN A 34 -4.79 2.19 1.05
C ASN A 34 -3.44 2.86 0.78
N ALA A 35 -2.97 3.74 1.67
CA ALA A 35 -1.64 4.34 1.53
C ALA A 35 -0.51 3.30 1.44
N LEU A 36 -0.60 2.23 2.22
CA LEU A 36 0.37 1.14 2.20
C LEU A 36 0.38 0.36 0.88
N ILE A 37 -0.81 0.06 0.35
CA ILE A 37 -0.95 -0.64 -0.93
C ILE A 37 -0.31 0.20 -2.05
N GLU A 38 -0.59 1.51 -2.10
CA GLU A 38 0.01 2.39 -3.11
C GLU A 38 1.52 2.55 -2.94
N ALA A 39 2.01 2.63 -1.70
CA ALA A 39 3.44 2.67 -1.44
C ALA A 39 4.15 1.41 -1.97
N ARG A 40 3.56 0.22 -1.80
CA ARG A 40 4.11 -1.04 -2.33
C ARG A 40 4.03 -1.12 -3.86
N SER A 41 2.92 -0.66 -4.44
CA SER A 41 2.79 -0.54 -5.90
C SER A 41 3.89 0.35 -6.48
N CYS A 42 4.13 1.51 -5.86
CA CYS A 42 5.19 2.44 -6.23
C CYS A 42 6.58 1.78 -6.19
N GLU A 43 6.91 1.03 -5.12
CA GLU A 43 8.19 0.33 -5.01
C GLU A 43 8.38 -0.73 -6.10
N ARG A 44 7.35 -1.49 -6.44
CA ARG A 44 7.40 -2.49 -7.50
C ARG A 44 7.49 -1.87 -8.89
N PHE A 45 6.70 -0.83 -9.17
CA PHE A 45 6.81 -0.10 -10.43
C PHE A 45 8.20 0.53 -10.61
N ARG A 46 8.84 0.98 -9.53
CA ARG A 46 10.21 1.46 -9.58
C ARG A 46 11.20 0.36 -9.99
N LEU A 47 11.03 -0.87 -9.52
CA LEU A 47 11.85 -2.01 -9.95
C LEU A 47 11.59 -2.34 -11.41
N LEU A 48 10.33 -2.42 -11.82
CA LEU A 48 9.96 -2.70 -13.22
C LEU A 48 10.50 -1.64 -14.16
N TRP A 49 10.31 -0.36 -13.87
CA TRP A 49 10.83 0.75 -14.66
C TRP A 49 12.35 0.65 -14.89
N LYS A 50 13.11 0.27 -13.85
CA LYS A 50 14.57 0.19 -13.90
C LYS A 50 15.10 -1.03 -14.64
N GLU A 51 14.46 -2.17 -14.45
CA GLU A 51 15.00 -3.47 -14.88
C GLU A 51 14.36 -3.98 -16.18
N ILE A 52 13.23 -3.40 -16.62
CA ILE A 52 12.58 -3.82 -17.86
C ILE A 52 13.38 -3.36 -19.08
N GLY A 53 13.65 -4.28 -20.01
CA GLY A 53 14.43 -3.99 -21.21
C GLY A 53 13.66 -3.25 -22.31
N ASP A 54 12.33 -3.14 -22.19
CA ASP A 54 11.48 -2.45 -23.15
C ASP A 54 11.30 -0.98 -22.76
N ALA A 55 11.69 -0.06 -23.65
CA ALA A 55 11.68 1.37 -23.37
C ALA A 55 10.27 1.98 -23.24
N GLU A 56 9.29 1.46 -23.98
CA GLU A 56 7.90 1.93 -23.91
C GLU A 56 7.28 1.52 -22.58
N LEU A 57 7.46 0.25 -22.19
CA LEU A 57 7.00 -0.26 -20.90
C LEU A 57 7.75 0.39 -19.73
N SER A 58 9.05 0.66 -19.88
CA SER A 58 9.83 1.40 -18.87
C SER A 58 9.20 2.77 -18.61
N LYS A 59 8.93 3.56 -19.66
CA LYS A 59 8.26 4.86 -19.53
C LYS A 59 6.86 4.73 -18.88
N PHE A 60 6.09 3.73 -19.29
CA PHE A 60 4.77 3.47 -18.72
C PHE A 60 4.83 3.16 -17.21
N TYR A 61 5.73 2.28 -16.78
CA TYR A 61 5.90 1.97 -15.35
C TYR A 61 6.43 3.15 -14.54
N TYR A 62 7.23 4.03 -15.15
CA TYR A 62 7.64 5.28 -14.52
C TYR A 62 6.43 6.18 -14.23
N GLU A 63 5.55 6.37 -15.21
CA GLU A 63 4.35 7.20 -15.06
C GLU A 63 3.41 6.63 -13.98
N LEU A 64 3.22 5.30 -13.95
CA LEU A 64 2.46 4.64 -12.89
C LEU A 64 3.09 4.84 -11.51
N MET A 65 4.41 4.64 -11.36
CA MET A 65 5.12 4.88 -10.10
C MET A 65 4.88 6.31 -9.58
N VAL A 66 4.96 7.32 -10.45
CA VAL A 66 4.75 8.73 -10.07
C VAL A 66 3.30 8.95 -9.60
N SER A 67 2.32 8.33 -10.26
CA SER A 67 0.92 8.38 -9.86
C SER A 67 0.71 7.79 -8.46
N GLU A 68 1.24 6.59 -8.19
CA GLU A 68 1.09 5.95 -6.87
C GLU A 68 1.82 6.70 -5.77
N ALA A 69 2.96 7.33 -6.08
CA ALA A 69 3.65 8.23 -5.17
C ALA A 69 2.76 9.42 -4.74
N GLY A 70 1.89 9.90 -5.63
CA GLY A 70 0.88 10.91 -5.32
C GLY A 70 -0.24 10.36 -4.44
N HIS A 71 -0.77 9.18 -4.79
CA HIS A 71 -1.88 8.56 -4.06
C HIS A 71 -1.53 8.27 -2.59
N TYR A 72 -0.38 7.64 -2.31
CA TYR A 72 -0.01 7.34 -0.92
C TYR A 72 0.07 8.62 -0.07
N LYS A 73 0.66 9.70 -0.61
CA LYS A 73 0.78 10.99 0.09
C LYS A 73 -0.60 11.58 0.39
N ASN A 74 -1.51 11.49 -0.57
CA ASN A 74 -2.88 12.00 -0.42
C ASN A 74 -3.65 11.22 0.66
N PHE A 75 -3.54 9.89 0.70
CA PHE A 75 -4.17 9.08 1.75
C PHE A 75 -3.64 9.42 3.14
N LEU A 76 -2.31 9.54 3.31
CA LEU A 76 -1.71 9.94 4.59
C LEU A 76 -2.13 11.36 5.00
N LYS A 77 -2.16 12.30 4.05
CA LYS A 77 -2.61 13.67 4.31
C LYS A 77 -4.07 13.70 4.75
N LEU A 78 -4.93 12.93 4.10
CA LEU A 78 -6.34 12.84 4.45
C LEU A 78 -6.53 12.17 5.81
N ALA A 79 -5.77 11.13 6.14
CA ALA A 79 -5.82 10.53 7.48
C ALA A 79 -5.52 11.56 8.58
N LYS A 80 -4.50 12.41 8.35
CA LYS A 80 -4.10 13.51 9.26
C LYS A 80 -5.12 14.65 9.34
N THR A 81 -6.14 14.69 8.48
CA THR A 81 -7.24 15.68 8.61
C THR A 81 -8.39 15.17 9.47
N TYR A 82 -8.51 13.85 9.67
CA TYR A 82 -9.58 13.23 10.45
C TYR A 82 -9.15 12.85 11.88
N MET A 83 -7.84 12.77 12.13
CA MET A 83 -7.29 12.45 13.44
C MET A 83 -5.99 13.22 13.68
N ASP A 84 -5.59 13.29 14.94
CA ASP A 84 -4.34 13.90 15.36
C ASP A 84 -3.14 13.35 14.54
N PRO A 85 -2.32 14.23 13.93
CA PRO A 85 -1.21 13.80 13.09
C PRO A 85 -0.18 12.90 13.78
N GLU A 86 0.07 13.09 15.07
CA GLU A 86 1.01 12.25 15.82
C GLU A 86 0.43 10.84 16.04
N LEU A 87 -0.87 10.74 16.32
CA LEU A 87 -1.57 9.46 16.40
C LEU A 87 -1.56 8.71 15.05
N VAL A 88 -1.81 9.43 13.96
CA VAL A 88 -1.77 8.87 12.60
C VAL A 88 -0.37 8.39 12.24
N GLU A 89 0.67 9.19 12.54
CA GLU A 89 2.06 8.84 12.24
C GLU A 89 2.53 7.64 13.08
N LYS A 90 2.14 7.59 14.36
CA LYS A 90 2.39 6.44 15.22
C LYS A 90 1.74 5.18 14.66
N ARG A 91 0.45 5.26 14.30
CA ARG A 91 -0.27 4.11 13.73
C ARG A 91 0.31 3.67 12.39
N TRP A 92 0.75 4.63 11.57
CA TRP A 92 1.42 4.34 10.31
C TRP A 92 2.70 3.53 10.50
N ARG A 93 3.53 3.90 11.48
CA ARG A 93 4.75 3.13 11.84
C ARG A 93 4.41 1.71 12.31
N GLU A 94 3.40 1.56 13.16
CA GLU A 94 2.93 0.23 13.59
C GLU A 94 2.52 -0.65 12.39
N ILE A 95 1.81 -0.07 11.41
CA ILE A 95 1.38 -0.78 10.20
C ILE A 95 2.59 -1.19 9.36
N LEU A 96 3.58 -0.32 9.18
CA LEU A 96 4.81 -0.64 8.44
C LEU A 96 5.62 -1.77 9.09
N GLU A 97 5.71 -1.80 10.42
CA GLU A 97 6.36 -2.89 11.15
C GLU A 97 5.62 -4.22 10.96
N GLN A 98 4.29 -4.19 11.01
CA GLN A 98 3.44 -5.35 10.80
C GLN A 98 3.51 -5.86 9.35
N GLU A 99 3.54 -4.95 8.38
CA GLU A 99 3.70 -5.29 6.96
C GLU A 99 5.06 -5.92 6.67
N ALA A 100 6.14 -5.39 7.24
CA ALA A 100 7.46 -5.99 7.12
C ALA A 100 7.49 -7.43 7.67
N ALA A 101 6.73 -7.71 8.74
CA ALA A 101 6.58 -9.07 9.27
C ALA A 101 5.73 -9.97 8.36
N ILE A 102 4.71 -9.43 7.69
CA ILE A 102 3.92 -10.15 6.68
C ILE A 102 4.82 -10.56 5.51
N LEU A 103 5.57 -9.62 4.93
CA LEU A 103 6.46 -9.88 3.79
C LEU A 103 7.52 -10.95 4.10
N LYS A 104 8.06 -10.98 5.32
CA LYS A 104 9.04 -12.01 5.72
C LYS A 104 8.49 -13.43 5.72
N ASN A 105 7.17 -13.59 5.90
CA ASN A 105 6.51 -14.88 5.98
C ASN A 105 5.77 -15.25 4.69
N MET A 106 5.87 -14.41 3.65
CA MET A 106 5.26 -14.67 2.35
C MET A 106 6.25 -15.31 1.38
N GLU A 107 5.74 -16.24 0.57
CA GLU A 107 6.50 -16.77 -0.56
C GLU A 107 6.60 -15.72 -1.68
N VAL A 108 7.77 -15.62 -2.29
CA VAL A 108 7.98 -14.72 -3.43
C VAL A 108 7.19 -15.23 -4.63
N ARG A 109 6.26 -14.39 -5.11
CA ARG A 109 5.42 -14.69 -6.28
C ARG A 109 5.59 -13.64 -7.36
N GLY A 110 5.88 -14.09 -8.59
CA GLY A 110 6.03 -13.23 -9.76
C GLY A 110 4.72 -12.96 -10.52
N ASP A 111 3.62 -13.64 -10.18
CA ASP A 111 2.33 -13.51 -10.86
C ASP A 111 1.42 -12.41 -10.26
N ARG A 112 1.92 -11.67 -9.27
CA ARG A 112 1.18 -10.65 -8.53
C ARG A 112 2.01 -9.38 -8.28
N MET A 113 1.29 -8.25 -8.32
CA MET A 113 1.82 -6.95 -7.92
C MET A 113 1.91 -6.78 -6.41
N HIS A 114 1.33 -7.68 -5.60
CA HIS A 114 1.45 -7.64 -4.16
C HIS A 114 1.88 -9.02 -3.65
#